data_AF-A0A093Z9R1-F1
#
_entry.id   AF-A0A093Z9R1-F1
#
_cell.length_a   1.000
_cell.length_b   1.000
_cell.length_c   1.000
_cell.angle_alpha   90.00
_cell.angle_beta   90.00
_cell.angle_gamma   90.00
#
_symmetry.space_group_name_H-M   'P 1'
#
loop_
_entity.id
_entity.type
_entity.pdbx_description
1 polymer ?
#
loop_
_entity_poly.entity_id
_entity_poly.type
_entity_poly.pdbx_seq_one_letter_code
_entity_poly.pdbx_strand_id
1 'polypeptide(L)'
;MKLLALLLGASAVAAKFTPDQCPDSYLYFNRTNVADLADCARLSYECTNSSSIFFDSTSGVALPLYCPTKKSFNLFFEDPDLTGPIALPGVGEVHQINFQGGYKLRDNITAAELKDLADKPSLDEADILNYTGGKGLQLLNMSSIDFPDLVNVSIGLGVRIADSGNLSSLTMPKLEYIHDALLLDLSGGPAISLSFPKLSRVLRGISVTGKIDALDFPALNYSHQINVTTTGDLDCVAFAKSVVNTTDWPIGTAGWPASEEDLANMNSSVVCNSKKASVTMYPAPAPQESTGSRSILDFFGNVMLLAILVAGAGCVV
;
A
#
# COMPACT_ATOMS: atom_id res chain seq x y z
N MET A 1 34.54 16.87 42.60
CA MET A 1 34.37 17.43 41.24
C MET A 1 35.42 16.85 40.32
N LYS A 2 35.06 15.88 39.48
CA LYS A 2 35.83 15.52 38.28
C LYS A 2 34.82 15.14 37.20
N LEU A 3 34.96 15.82 36.06
CA LEU A 3 34.06 15.89 34.93
C LEU A 3 33.86 14.55 34.22
N LEU A 4 32.65 14.42 33.67
CA LEU A 4 32.24 13.51 32.61
C LEU A 4 33.21 13.48 31.42
N ALA A 5 33.35 12.30 30.82
CA ALA A 5 33.44 12.15 29.37
C ALA A 5 32.80 10.81 28.98
N LEU A 6 31.49 10.81 28.71
CA LEU A 6 30.87 9.79 27.87
C LEU A 6 31.12 10.22 26.43
N LEU A 7 32.03 9.53 25.73
CA LEU A 7 32.07 9.54 24.28
C LEU A 7 30.89 8.74 23.77
N LEU A 8 29.80 9.43 23.43
CA LEU A 8 28.84 8.94 22.46
C LEU A 8 29.54 8.97 21.10
N GLY A 9 30.05 7.81 20.67
CA GLY A 9 30.50 7.62 19.31
C GLY A 9 29.31 7.77 18.38
N ALA A 10 29.20 8.94 17.73
CA ALA A 10 28.38 9.07 16.54
C ALA A 10 29.02 8.20 15.46
N SER A 11 28.46 7.01 15.24
CA SER A 11 28.75 6.24 14.04
C SER A 11 28.19 7.01 12.85
N ALA A 12 29.02 7.85 12.23
CA ALA A 12 28.75 8.36 10.90
C ALA A 12 28.72 7.14 9.97
N VAL A 13 27.52 6.74 9.57
CA VAL A 13 27.36 5.76 8.49
C VAL A 13 27.80 6.49 7.23
N ALA A 14 29.06 6.31 6.85
CA ALA A 14 29.55 6.79 5.58
C ALA A 14 28.68 6.17 4.49
N ALA A 15 28.00 7.02 3.70
CA ALA A 15 27.26 6.59 2.53
C ALA A 15 28.21 5.77 1.63
N LYS A 16 27.88 4.50 1.39
CA LYS A 16 28.71 3.60 0.57
C LYS A 16 28.63 3.90 -0.93
N PHE A 17 27.69 4.75 -1.33
CA PHE A 17 27.36 5.03 -2.73
C PHE A 17 27.80 6.44 -3.14
N THR A 18 28.33 6.54 -4.36
CA THR A 18 28.58 7.81 -5.05
C THR A 18 27.36 8.21 -5.92
N PRO A 19 27.15 9.51 -6.20
CA PRO A 19 26.05 10.05 -7.03
C PRO A 19 25.67 9.33 -8.32
N ASP A 20 26.66 8.72 -8.96
CA ASP A 20 26.59 7.98 -10.20
C ASP A 20 26.05 6.54 -10.07
N GLN A 21 25.83 6.05 -8.85
CA GLN A 21 25.45 4.66 -8.60
C GLN A 21 23.96 4.42 -8.30
N CYS A 22 23.16 5.47 -8.07
CA CYS A 22 21.71 5.30 -7.96
C CYS A 22 21.05 5.31 -9.35
N PRO A 23 20.20 4.32 -9.65
CA PRO A 23 19.35 4.33 -10.83
C PRO A 23 18.50 5.59 -10.94
N ASP A 24 18.08 5.93 -12.16
CA ASP A 24 17.38 7.20 -12.40
C ASP A 24 15.97 7.27 -11.81
N SER A 25 15.24 6.15 -11.71
CA SER A 25 13.86 6.18 -11.21
C SER A 25 13.37 4.88 -10.57
N TYR A 26 14.10 3.77 -10.71
CA TYR A 26 13.65 2.44 -10.32
C TYR A 26 14.67 1.79 -9.39
N LEU A 27 14.27 1.46 -8.17
CA LEU A 27 15.10 0.78 -7.18
C LEU A 27 14.56 -0.62 -6.96
N TYR A 28 15.29 -1.63 -7.44
CA TYR A 28 14.97 -3.04 -7.27
C TYR A 28 15.74 -3.62 -6.08
N PHE A 29 15.04 -3.74 -4.96
CA PHE A 29 15.57 -4.24 -3.70
C PHE A 29 15.65 -5.77 -3.72
N ASN A 30 16.81 -6.27 -3.29
CA ASN A 30 17.11 -7.67 -3.09
C ASN A 30 17.88 -7.83 -1.77
N ARG A 31 18.09 -9.06 -1.32
CA ARG A 31 18.74 -9.32 -0.01
C ARG A 31 20.12 -8.67 0.15
N THR A 32 20.84 -8.43 -0.93
CA THR A 32 22.22 -7.92 -0.91
C THR A 32 22.35 -6.41 -1.00
N ASN A 33 21.34 -5.71 -1.56
CA ASN A 33 21.42 -4.28 -1.86
C ASN A 33 20.46 -3.41 -1.04
N VAL A 34 19.70 -3.97 -0.09
CA VAL A 34 18.66 -3.23 0.65
C VAL A 34 19.19 -1.96 1.30
N ALA A 35 20.29 -2.08 2.04
CA ALA A 35 20.88 -0.94 2.75
C ALA A 35 21.35 0.16 1.79
N ASP A 36 21.92 -0.28 0.68
CA ASP A 36 22.53 0.57 -0.34
C ASP A 36 21.46 1.35 -1.14
N LEU A 37 20.40 0.67 -1.58
CA LEU A 37 19.29 1.32 -2.30
C LEU A 37 18.38 2.13 -1.36
N ALA A 38 18.33 1.81 -0.06
CA ALA A 38 17.65 2.67 0.90
C ALA A 38 18.33 4.05 0.99
N ASP A 39 19.67 4.09 0.91
CA ASP A 39 20.42 5.35 0.85
C ASP A 39 20.12 6.14 -0.44
N CYS A 40 19.91 5.46 -1.57
CA CYS A 40 19.43 6.11 -2.80
C CYS A 40 18.14 6.89 -2.57
N ALA A 41 17.12 6.22 -2.02
CA ALA A 41 15.81 6.84 -1.76
C ALA A 41 15.89 7.95 -0.69
N ARG A 42 16.82 7.82 0.25
CA ARG A 42 16.95 8.74 1.38
C ARG A 42 17.74 10.00 1.05
N LEU A 43 18.82 9.87 0.29
CA LEU A 43 19.89 10.89 0.18
C LEU A 43 19.99 11.54 -1.21
N SER A 44 19.20 11.10 -2.20
CA SER A 44 19.29 11.66 -3.57
C SER A 44 18.46 12.93 -3.74
N TYR A 45 19.08 13.95 -4.34
CA TYR A 45 18.46 15.23 -4.70
C TYR A 45 18.71 15.58 -6.16
N GLU A 46 17.72 16.16 -6.81
CA GLU A 46 17.80 16.68 -8.18
C GLU A 46 18.14 18.18 -8.17
N CYS A 47 19.02 18.55 -9.09
CA CYS A 47 19.52 19.90 -9.29
C CYS A 47 18.88 20.59 -10.49
N THR A 48 18.90 21.92 -10.51
CA THR A 48 18.28 22.75 -11.55
C THR A 48 18.84 22.52 -12.96
N ASN A 49 20.01 21.90 -13.07
CA ASN A 49 20.65 21.48 -14.31
C ASN A 49 20.37 20.00 -14.67
N SER A 50 19.37 19.37 -14.04
CA SER A 50 19.04 17.95 -14.18
C SER A 50 20.15 16.98 -13.77
N SER A 51 21.17 17.46 -13.06
CA SER A 51 22.12 16.57 -12.37
C SER A 51 21.55 16.11 -11.03
N SER A 52 22.06 15.00 -10.50
CA SER A 52 21.69 14.50 -9.18
C SER A 52 22.90 14.57 -8.24
N ILE A 53 22.63 14.88 -6.98
CA ILE A 53 23.63 14.79 -5.91
C ILE A 53 23.15 13.83 -4.82
N PHE A 54 24.10 13.29 -4.08
CA PHE A 54 23.81 12.65 -2.80
C PHE A 54 24.14 13.64 -1.71
N PHE A 55 23.18 13.87 -0.84
CA PHE A 55 23.31 14.82 0.24
C PHE A 55 22.67 14.28 1.51
N ASP A 56 23.48 14.21 2.56
CA ASP A 56 23.00 13.88 3.90
C ASP A 56 22.63 15.15 4.66
N SER A 57 21.33 15.46 4.65
CA SER A 57 20.76 16.59 5.36
C SER A 57 20.76 16.44 6.89
N THR A 58 21.08 15.25 7.43
CA THR A 58 21.17 15.03 8.88
C THR A 58 22.46 15.59 9.49
N SER A 59 23.45 15.91 8.65
CA SER A 59 24.73 16.49 9.05
C SER A 59 24.65 17.94 9.55
N GLY A 60 23.46 18.58 9.48
CA GLY A 60 23.26 19.99 9.84
C GLY A 60 23.79 20.98 8.80
N VAL A 61 24.31 20.49 7.68
CA VAL A 61 24.72 21.31 6.54
C VAL A 61 23.48 21.68 5.72
N ALA A 62 23.38 22.95 5.32
CA ALA A 62 22.30 23.39 4.45
C ALA A 62 22.43 22.76 3.06
N LEU A 63 21.31 22.27 2.53
CA LEU A 63 21.22 21.72 1.18
C LEU A 63 21.70 22.76 0.15
N PRO A 64 22.52 22.38 -0.86
CA PRO A 64 22.93 23.30 -1.90
C PRO A 64 21.71 23.94 -2.58
N LEU A 65 21.70 25.27 -2.70
CA LEU A 65 20.57 26.04 -3.24
C LEU A 65 20.15 25.62 -4.66
N TYR A 66 21.08 25.04 -5.44
CA TYR A 66 20.83 24.59 -6.80
C TYR A 66 20.30 23.15 -6.89
N CYS A 67 20.15 22.44 -5.76
CA CYS A 67 19.56 21.10 -5.69
C CYS A 67 18.40 21.05 -4.68
N PRO A 68 17.33 21.82 -4.90
CA PRO A 68 16.27 21.97 -3.91
C PRO A 68 15.34 20.75 -3.82
N THR A 69 15.32 19.90 -4.85
CA THR A 69 14.28 18.88 -5.01
C THR A 69 14.78 17.53 -4.53
N LYS A 70 14.07 16.89 -3.59
CA LYS A 70 14.34 15.50 -3.24
C LYS A 70 13.91 14.58 -4.38
N LYS A 71 14.75 13.61 -4.75
CA LYS A 71 14.43 12.67 -5.82
C LYS A 71 13.43 11.62 -5.31
N SER A 72 12.39 11.38 -6.09
CA SER A 72 11.40 10.34 -5.85
C SER A 72 11.70 9.10 -6.69
N PHE A 73 11.42 7.92 -6.15
CA PHE A 73 11.74 6.64 -6.79
C PHE A 73 10.55 5.71 -6.79
N ASN A 74 10.56 4.76 -7.73
CA ASN A 74 9.73 3.58 -7.71
C ASN A 74 10.49 2.49 -6.95
N LEU A 75 9.91 2.00 -5.85
CA LEU A 75 10.53 0.99 -5.00
C LEU A 75 9.94 -0.39 -5.29
N PHE A 76 10.76 -1.34 -5.73
CA PHE A 76 10.34 -2.70 -6.04
C PHE A 76 11.05 -3.70 -5.14
N PHE A 77 10.27 -4.49 -4.41
CA PHE A 77 10.72 -5.54 -3.51
C PHE A 77 10.16 -6.87 -4.02
N GLU A 78 10.83 -7.42 -5.03
CA GLU A 78 10.36 -8.59 -5.79
C GLU A 78 11.26 -9.83 -5.61
N ASP A 79 12.38 -9.68 -4.89
CA ASP A 79 13.26 -10.79 -4.56
C ASP A 79 12.61 -11.67 -3.47
N PRO A 80 12.27 -12.94 -3.77
CA PRO A 80 11.64 -13.83 -2.81
C PRO A 80 12.59 -14.29 -1.68
N ASP A 81 13.91 -14.09 -1.85
CA ASP A 81 14.90 -14.34 -0.80
C ASP A 81 15.04 -13.14 0.17
N LEU A 82 14.30 -12.05 -0.07
CA LEU A 82 14.18 -10.93 0.85
C LEU A 82 13.44 -11.37 2.13
N THR A 83 14.11 -11.24 3.27
CA THR A 83 13.63 -11.76 4.56
C THR A 83 13.79 -10.74 5.68
N GLY A 84 12.99 -10.89 6.74
CA GLY A 84 13.11 -10.08 7.94
C GLY A 84 12.41 -8.71 7.84
N PRO A 85 12.75 -7.76 8.74
CA PRO A 85 12.14 -6.44 8.76
C PRO A 85 12.73 -5.53 7.67
N ILE A 86 11.87 -4.80 6.97
CA ILE A 86 12.24 -3.76 6.02
C ILE A 86 11.89 -2.40 6.63
N ALA A 87 12.88 -1.53 6.77
CA ALA A 87 12.70 -0.17 7.29
C ALA A 87 13.43 0.83 6.40
N LEU A 88 12.71 1.86 5.92
CA LEU A 88 13.25 2.93 5.08
C LEU A 88 13.01 4.30 5.73
N PRO A 89 13.77 4.65 6.79
CA PRO A 89 13.70 5.97 7.40
C PRO A 89 14.23 7.06 6.46
N GLY A 90 13.70 8.28 6.61
CA GLY A 90 14.06 9.45 5.82
C GLY A 90 13.49 9.48 4.40
N VAL A 91 12.77 8.44 3.96
CA VAL A 91 12.05 8.42 2.68
C VAL A 91 10.71 9.11 2.86
N GLY A 92 10.63 10.39 2.45
CA GLY A 92 9.42 11.22 2.63
C GLY A 92 8.46 11.19 1.44
N GLU A 93 8.97 10.95 0.24
CA GLU A 93 8.19 10.88 -0.98
C GLU A 93 8.74 9.78 -1.88
N VAL A 94 7.84 9.07 -2.54
CA VAL A 94 8.14 8.07 -3.57
C VAL A 94 7.14 8.18 -4.70
N HIS A 95 7.48 7.63 -5.85
CA HIS A 95 6.52 7.47 -6.94
C HIS A 95 5.55 6.34 -6.60
N GLN A 96 6.07 5.14 -6.34
CA GLN A 96 5.28 3.97 -5.96
C GLN A 96 6.09 3.02 -5.09
N ILE A 97 5.39 2.11 -4.43
CA ILE A 97 5.95 1.02 -3.63
C ILE A 97 5.27 -0.28 -4.08
N ASN A 98 6.04 -1.24 -4.58
CA ASN A 98 5.56 -2.57 -4.94
C ASN A 98 6.35 -3.63 -4.16
N PHE A 99 5.67 -4.32 -3.25
CA PHE A 99 6.12 -5.57 -2.68
C PHE A 99 5.33 -6.69 -3.35
N GLN A 100 6.03 -7.61 -4.00
CA GLN A 100 5.39 -8.72 -4.68
C GLN A 100 6.23 -9.99 -4.56
N GLY A 101 5.61 -11.07 -4.12
CA GLY A 101 6.18 -12.41 -4.19
C GLY A 101 6.32 -12.86 -5.64
N GLY A 102 6.94 -14.01 -5.86
CA GLY A 102 7.28 -14.40 -7.22
C GLY A 102 7.52 -15.88 -7.39
N TYR A 103 7.80 -16.26 -8.63
CA TYR A 103 8.15 -17.61 -9.00
C TYR A 103 9.67 -17.71 -9.10
N LYS A 104 10.28 -18.54 -8.26
CA LYS A 104 11.72 -18.82 -8.35
C LYS A 104 11.94 -19.87 -9.42
N LEU A 105 12.66 -19.50 -10.47
CA LEU A 105 13.08 -20.42 -11.53
C LEU A 105 13.96 -21.54 -10.94
N ARG A 106 13.91 -22.73 -11.55
CA ARG A 106 14.81 -23.83 -11.19
C ARG A 106 16.26 -23.49 -11.53
N ASP A 107 17.20 -23.96 -10.72
CA ASP A 107 18.62 -23.59 -10.80
C ASP A 107 19.28 -23.88 -12.16
N ASN A 108 18.76 -24.85 -12.92
CA ASN A 108 19.32 -25.31 -14.19
C ASN A 108 18.55 -24.83 -15.44
N ILE A 109 17.80 -23.72 -15.33
CA ILE A 109 17.13 -23.15 -16.51
C ILE A 109 18.15 -22.61 -17.52
N THR A 110 17.99 -22.97 -18.78
CA THR A 110 18.88 -22.53 -19.87
C THR A 110 18.44 -21.18 -20.44
N ALA A 111 19.37 -20.46 -21.08
CA ALA A 111 19.05 -19.20 -21.75
C ALA A 111 17.98 -19.36 -22.87
N ALA A 112 17.94 -20.53 -23.52
CA ALA A 112 16.93 -20.85 -24.52
C ALA A 112 15.54 -21.01 -23.89
N GLU A 113 15.44 -21.67 -22.74
CA GLU A 113 14.20 -21.80 -21.96
C GLU A 113 13.72 -20.45 -21.41
N LEU A 114 14.64 -19.60 -20.93
CA LEU A 114 14.32 -18.22 -20.53
C LEU A 114 13.77 -17.40 -21.70
N LYS A 115 14.32 -17.60 -22.91
CA LYS A 115 13.84 -16.94 -24.12
C LYS A 115 12.46 -17.47 -24.53
N ASP A 116 12.24 -18.78 -24.48
CA ASP A 116 10.92 -19.37 -24.72
C ASP A 116 9.87 -18.82 -23.75
N LEU A 117 10.22 -18.71 -22.46
CA LEU A 117 9.38 -18.09 -21.45
C LEU A 117 9.04 -16.63 -21.77
N ALA A 118 10.03 -15.84 -22.20
CA ALA A 118 9.85 -14.43 -22.54
C ALA A 118 9.05 -14.20 -23.83
N ASP A 119 9.14 -15.13 -24.79
CA ASP A 119 8.44 -15.05 -26.08
C ASP A 119 6.99 -15.58 -25.98
N LYS A 120 6.61 -16.26 -24.88
CA LYS A 120 5.25 -16.78 -24.67
C LYS A 120 4.24 -15.65 -24.38
N PRO A 121 3.10 -15.62 -25.11
CA PRO A 121 2.08 -14.58 -24.92
C PRO A 121 1.31 -14.74 -23.60
N SER A 122 1.26 -15.95 -23.04
CA SER A 122 0.66 -16.27 -21.75
C SER A 122 1.32 -17.51 -21.18
N LEU A 123 1.49 -17.53 -19.86
CA LEU A 123 1.97 -18.71 -19.12
C LEU A 123 0.77 -19.40 -18.47
N ASP A 124 0.65 -20.70 -18.66
CA ASP A 124 -0.28 -21.52 -17.89
C ASP A 124 0.40 -22.08 -16.63
N GLU A 125 -0.38 -22.72 -15.76
CA GLU A 125 0.13 -23.30 -14.52
C GLU A 125 1.17 -24.40 -14.77
N ALA A 126 1.02 -25.19 -15.84
CA ALA A 126 1.95 -26.25 -16.18
C ALA A 126 3.31 -25.68 -16.63
N ASP A 127 3.29 -24.58 -17.38
CA ASP A 127 4.48 -23.83 -17.77
C ASP A 127 5.21 -23.28 -16.54
N ILE A 128 4.48 -22.61 -15.65
CA ILE A 128 5.06 -22.07 -14.41
C ILE A 128 5.70 -23.20 -13.61
N LEU A 129 4.99 -24.30 -13.36
CA LEU A 129 5.50 -25.45 -12.63
C LEU A 129 6.72 -26.08 -13.32
N ASN A 130 6.75 -26.15 -14.65
CA ASN A 130 7.92 -26.65 -15.36
C ASN A 130 9.15 -25.76 -15.08
N TYR A 131 9.02 -24.44 -15.27
CA TYR A 131 10.14 -23.51 -15.13
C TYR A 131 10.60 -23.29 -13.68
N THR A 132 9.72 -23.49 -12.70
CA THR A 132 10.07 -23.41 -11.27
C THR A 132 10.53 -24.74 -10.68
N GLY A 133 10.47 -25.83 -11.44
CA GLY A 133 10.80 -27.18 -10.94
C GLY A 133 9.76 -27.73 -9.97
N GLY A 134 8.47 -27.44 -10.22
CA GLY A 134 7.32 -27.86 -9.44
C GLY A 134 7.07 -26.98 -8.21
N LYS A 135 7.77 -25.86 -8.06
CA LYS A 135 7.58 -24.93 -6.94
C LYS A 135 6.47 -23.95 -7.28
N GLY A 136 5.50 -23.82 -6.37
CA GLY A 136 4.45 -22.81 -6.48
C GLY A 136 4.97 -21.39 -6.26
N LEU A 137 4.03 -20.45 -6.20
CA LEU A 137 4.29 -19.05 -5.84
C LEU A 137 5.07 -18.99 -4.52
N GLN A 138 6.19 -18.28 -4.52
CA GLN A 138 6.99 -18.03 -3.33
C GLN A 138 6.57 -16.68 -2.73
N LEU A 139 5.93 -16.77 -1.56
CA LEU A 139 5.53 -15.59 -0.81
C LEU A 139 6.76 -14.86 -0.26
N LEU A 140 6.67 -13.52 -0.17
CA LEU A 140 7.65 -12.72 0.53
C LEU A 140 7.66 -13.07 2.02
N ASN A 141 8.86 -13.29 2.56
CA ASN A 141 9.07 -13.71 3.94
C ASN A 141 9.61 -12.56 4.81
N MET A 142 9.00 -11.38 4.68
CA MET A 142 9.30 -10.22 5.49
C MET A 142 8.37 -10.19 6.71
N SER A 143 8.90 -9.83 7.88
CA SER A 143 8.14 -9.80 9.12
C SER A 143 7.42 -8.47 9.36
N SER A 144 8.01 -7.37 8.88
CA SER A 144 7.50 -6.01 9.04
C SER A 144 7.97 -5.08 7.93
N ILE A 145 7.15 -4.08 7.60
CA ILE A 145 7.48 -2.98 6.69
C ILE A 145 7.27 -1.66 7.43
N ASP A 146 8.30 -0.82 7.47
CA ASP A 146 8.28 0.47 8.15
C ASP A 146 8.79 1.60 7.25
N PHE A 147 7.93 2.57 7.00
CA PHE A 147 8.25 3.83 6.35
C PHE A 147 7.85 4.99 7.29
N PRO A 148 8.69 5.29 8.30
CA PRO A 148 8.30 6.20 9.39
C PRO A 148 8.18 7.66 8.94
N ASP A 149 8.82 8.01 7.82
CA ASP A 149 8.88 9.37 7.29
C ASP A 149 8.06 9.58 6.02
N LEU A 150 7.48 8.52 5.45
CA LEU A 150 6.75 8.60 4.18
C LEU A 150 5.48 9.42 4.34
N VAL A 151 5.36 10.46 3.52
CA VAL A 151 4.23 11.39 3.48
C VAL A 151 3.41 11.21 2.20
N ASN A 152 4.08 11.11 1.05
CA ASN A 152 3.42 11.14 -0.25
C ASN A 152 3.86 9.98 -1.16
N VAL A 153 2.89 9.41 -1.88
CA VAL A 153 3.11 8.45 -2.97
C VAL A 153 2.51 9.05 -4.24
N SER A 154 3.35 9.61 -5.12
CA SER A 154 2.92 10.65 -6.06
C SER A 154 2.56 10.18 -7.47
N ILE A 155 3.19 9.15 -8.03
CA ILE A 155 3.00 8.74 -9.43
C ILE A 155 3.26 7.24 -9.59
N GLY A 156 2.39 6.50 -10.28
CA GLY A 156 2.56 5.06 -10.53
C GLY A 156 1.40 4.27 -9.92
N LEU A 157 1.64 3.03 -9.50
CA LEU A 157 0.58 2.12 -9.03
C LEU A 157 0.21 2.32 -7.54
N GLY A 158 0.72 3.37 -6.90
CA GLY A 158 0.49 3.66 -5.49
C GLY A 158 1.29 2.76 -4.56
N VAL A 159 0.63 2.21 -3.54
CA VAL A 159 1.24 1.25 -2.59
C VAL A 159 0.61 -0.10 -2.84
N ARG A 160 1.41 -1.05 -3.31
CA ARG A 160 1.02 -2.43 -3.53
C ARG A 160 1.86 -3.37 -2.67
N ILE A 161 1.18 -4.20 -1.89
CA ILE A 161 1.77 -5.31 -1.15
C ILE A 161 0.97 -6.54 -1.50
N ALA A 162 1.59 -7.51 -2.16
CA ALA A 162 0.97 -8.76 -2.54
C ALA A 162 1.87 -9.94 -2.20
N ASP A 163 1.26 -11.11 -2.09
CA ASP A 163 1.95 -12.38 -1.92
C ASP A 163 2.91 -12.37 -0.71
N SER A 164 2.48 -11.81 0.42
CA SER A 164 3.26 -11.77 1.65
C SER A 164 2.82 -12.86 2.63
N GLY A 165 3.75 -13.70 3.06
CA GLY A 165 3.45 -14.87 3.89
C GLY A 165 3.61 -14.65 5.40
N ASN A 166 4.43 -13.68 5.82
CA ASN A 166 4.80 -13.50 7.23
C ASN A 166 4.69 -12.04 7.73
N LEU A 167 4.09 -11.14 6.94
CA LEU A 167 3.96 -9.74 7.32
C LEU A 167 2.99 -9.58 8.49
N SER A 168 3.53 -9.18 9.64
CA SER A 168 2.77 -8.99 10.89
C SER A 168 2.64 -7.52 11.28
N SER A 169 3.40 -6.63 10.66
CA SER A 169 3.40 -5.19 10.94
C SER A 169 3.63 -4.37 9.67
N LEU A 170 2.78 -3.39 9.44
CA LEU A 170 2.91 -2.40 8.37
C LEU A 170 2.73 -1.01 8.98
N THR A 171 3.73 -0.13 8.84
CA THR A 171 3.76 1.15 9.53
C THR A 171 4.14 2.28 8.58
N MET A 172 3.21 3.23 8.41
CA MET A 172 3.35 4.42 7.56
C MET A 172 2.66 5.62 8.24
N PRO A 173 3.15 6.07 9.42
CA PRO A 173 2.40 6.94 10.33
C PRO A 173 2.24 8.37 9.83
N LYS A 174 3.08 8.79 8.88
CA LYS A 174 3.04 10.13 8.28
C LYS A 174 2.40 10.16 6.89
N LEU A 175 1.97 9.01 6.37
CA LEU A 175 1.42 8.92 5.02
C LEU A 175 0.11 9.70 4.94
N GLU A 176 0.07 10.69 4.06
CA GLU A 176 -1.03 11.64 3.93
C GLU A 176 -1.76 11.51 2.60
N TYR A 177 -1.03 11.16 1.52
CA TYR A 177 -1.54 11.16 0.16
C TYR A 177 -1.00 9.99 -0.68
N ILE A 178 -1.92 9.30 -1.37
CA ILE A 178 -1.61 8.29 -2.39
C ILE A 178 -2.30 8.70 -3.69
N HIS A 179 -1.52 8.91 -4.75
CA HIS A 179 -2.03 9.32 -6.05
C HIS A 179 -2.85 8.25 -6.76
N ASP A 180 -2.50 6.98 -6.62
CA ASP A 180 -3.24 5.89 -7.28
C ASP A 180 -4.02 5.08 -6.23
N ALA A 181 -3.65 3.82 -6.00
CA ALA A 181 -4.36 2.92 -5.10
C ALA A 181 -3.50 2.45 -3.91
N LEU A 182 -4.19 2.11 -2.81
CA LEU A 182 -3.63 1.31 -1.72
C LEU A 182 -4.13 -0.13 -1.89
N LEU A 183 -3.26 -1.02 -2.34
CA LEU A 183 -3.57 -2.41 -2.66
C LEU A 183 -2.81 -3.34 -1.72
N LEU A 184 -3.52 -3.94 -0.77
CA LEU A 184 -2.94 -4.83 0.22
C LEU A 184 -3.57 -6.22 0.08
N ASP A 185 -2.81 -7.18 -0.43
CA ASP A 185 -3.15 -8.60 -0.38
C ASP A 185 -2.24 -9.30 0.64
N LEU A 186 -2.80 -9.47 1.83
CA LEU A 186 -2.18 -10.08 3.01
C LEU A 186 -2.83 -11.43 3.32
N SER A 187 -3.40 -12.10 2.32
CA SER A 187 -4.11 -13.37 2.47
C SER A 187 -3.21 -14.53 2.90
N GLY A 188 -1.93 -14.50 2.55
CA GLY A 188 -0.93 -15.49 2.96
C GLY A 188 -0.37 -15.29 4.37
N GLY A 189 -0.66 -14.14 5.00
CA GLY A 189 -0.02 -13.69 6.25
C GLY A 189 -0.75 -14.05 7.54
N PRO A 190 -0.13 -13.77 8.71
CA PRO A 190 -0.80 -13.83 10.00
C PRO A 190 -1.90 -12.76 10.12
N ALA A 191 -2.64 -12.79 11.22
CA ALA A 191 -3.59 -11.73 11.52
C ALA A 191 -2.87 -10.40 11.74
N ILE A 192 -3.40 -9.31 11.19
CA ILE A 192 -2.78 -7.99 11.26
C ILE A 192 -3.81 -6.90 11.58
N SER A 193 -3.36 -5.87 12.30
CA SER A 193 -4.08 -4.62 12.53
C SER A 193 -3.41 -3.51 11.75
N LEU A 194 -4.19 -2.76 10.97
CA LEU A 194 -3.72 -1.72 10.08
C LEU A 194 -4.31 -0.37 10.52
N SER A 195 -3.46 0.65 10.57
CA SER A 195 -3.90 2.02 10.87
C SER A 195 -3.07 2.99 10.06
N PHE A 196 -3.76 3.90 9.36
CA PHE A 196 -3.16 4.95 8.56
C PHE A 196 -3.63 6.32 9.10
N PRO A 197 -3.05 6.79 10.22
CA PRO A 197 -3.64 7.85 11.04
C PRO A 197 -3.71 9.22 10.35
N LYS A 198 -2.86 9.45 9.35
CA LYS A 198 -2.81 10.71 8.60
C LYS A 198 -3.27 10.59 7.15
N LEU A 199 -3.59 9.38 6.68
CA LEU A 199 -3.93 9.16 5.29
C LEU A 199 -5.25 9.84 5.00
N SER A 200 -5.17 10.97 4.31
CA SER A 200 -6.31 11.83 4.05
C SER A 200 -6.91 11.55 2.68
N ARG A 201 -6.09 11.17 1.71
CA ARG A 201 -6.52 11.10 0.32
C ARG A 201 -5.86 9.95 -0.43
N VAL A 202 -6.69 9.11 -1.03
CA VAL A 202 -6.29 8.07 -1.98
C VAL A 202 -7.11 8.31 -3.24
N LEU A 203 -6.51 8.61 -4.39
CA LEU A 203 -7.36 8.99 -5.53
C LEU A 203 -8.16 7.79 -6.02
N ARG A 204 -7.53 6.71 -6.47
CA ARG A 204 -8.23 5.62 -7.17
C ARG A 204 -9.01 4.70 -6.24
N GLY A 205 -8.48 4.45 -5.04
CA GLY A 205 -9.19 3.69 -4.03
C GLY A 205 -8.31 2.78 -3.19
N ILE A 206 -8.96 2.09 -2.27
CA ILE A 206 -8.33 1.24 -1.28
C ILE A 206 -8.88 -0.18 -1.45
N SER A 207 -7.99 -1.17 -1.55
CA SER A 207 -8.33 -2.58 -1.58
C SER A 207 -7.50 -3.31 -0.54
N VAL A 208 -8.15 -3.95 0.43
CA VAL A 208 -7.48 -4.70 1.50
C VAL A 208 -8.08 -6.10 1.58
N THR A 209 -7.24 -7.11 1.37
CA THR A 209 -7.60 -8.52 1.44
C THR A 209 -6.70 -9.24 2.44
N GLY A 210 -7.27 -10.11 3.28
CA GLY A 210 -6.48 -10.99 4.15
C GLY A 210 -7.06 -11.19 5.55
N LYS A 211 -6.24 -11.61 6.50
CA LYS A 211 -6.67 -11.79 7.90
C LYS A 211 -6.50 -10.48 8.67
N ILE A 212 -7.50 -9.61 8.60
CA ILE A 212 -7.48 -8.25 9.15
C ILE A 212 -8.36 -8.21 10.40
N ASP A 213 -7.75 -7.89 11.54
CA ASP A 213 -8.46 -7.83 12.83
C ASP A 213 -8.91 -6.39 13.16
N ALA A 214 -8.18 -5.39 12.67
CA ALA A 214 -8.54 -3.99 12.78
C ALA A 214 -8.03 -3.22 11.56
N LEU A 215 -8.81 -2.25 11.10
CA LEU A 215 -8.49 -1.35 10.00
C LEU A 215 -9.05 0.03 10.32
N ASP A 216 -8.21 1.06 10.26
CA ASP A 216 -8.61 2.42 10.59
C ASP A 216 -7.99 3.48 9.66
N PHE A 217 -8.81 4.45 9.28
CA PHE A 217 -8.50 5.56 8.38
C PHE A 217 -9.07 6.88 8.95
N PRO A 218 -8.59 7.33 10.13
CA PRO A 218 -9.26 8.39 10.88
C PRO A 218 -9.20 9.78 10.22
N ALA A 219 -8.23 10.00 9.32
CA ALA A 219 -8.07 11.26 8.59
C ALA A 219 -8.62 11.21 7.15
N LEU A 220 -9.11 10.05 6.69
CA LEU A 220 -9.49 9.86 5.28
C LEU A 220 -10.71 10.72 4.95
N ASN A 221 -10.51 11.58 3.96
CA ASN A 221 -11.48 12.56 3.49
C ASN A 221 -11.77 12.44 2.00
N TYR A 222 -11.05 11.61 1.25
CA TYR A 222 -11.27 11.43 -0.18
C TYR A 222 -10.81 10.05 -0.65
N SER A 223 -11.72 9.31 -1.28
CA SER A 223 -11.43 8.07 -2.00
C SER A 223 -12.52 7.77 -3.03
N HIS A 224 -12.17 7.19 -4.17
CA HIS A 224 -13.18 6.70 -5.11
C HIS A 224 -13.92 5.46 -4.59
N GLN A 225 -13.23 4.58 -3.88
CA GLN A 225 -13.80 3.35 -3.33
C GLN A 225 -12.95 2.77 -2.20
N ILE A 226 -13.58 2.01 -1.31
CA ILE A 226 -12.91 1.16 -0.33
C ILE A 226 -13.51 -0.25 -0.43
N ASN A 227 -12.67 -1.22 -0.77
CA ASN A 227 -13.03 -2.63 -0.76
C ASN A 227 -12.18 -3.37 0.27
N VAL A 228 -12.83 -4.04 1.21
CA VAL A 228 -12.19 -4.85 2.24
C VAL A 228 -12.77 -6.25 2.19
N THR A 229 -11.91 -7.25 2.00
CA THR A 229 -12.30 -8.66 2.09
C THR A 229 -11.45 -9.34 3.14
N THR A 230 -12.04 -9.66 4.28
CA THR A 230 -11.29 -10.17 5.42
C THR A 230 -11.78 -11.47 6.00
N THR A 231 -10.83 -12.30 6.42
CA THR A 231 -11.09 -13.53 7.18
C THR A 231 -10.78 -13.39 8.67
N GLY A 232 -10.32 -12.20 9.09
CA GLY A 232 -10.03 -11.83 10.47
C GLY A 232 -11.26 -11.32 11.22
N ASP A 233 -11.01 -10.65 12.34
CA ASP A 233 -12.04 -10.27 13.31
C ASP A 233 -12.68 -8.89 13.12
N LEU A 234 -12.30 -8.14 12.07
CA LEU A 234 -12.79 -6.79 11.76
C LEU A 234 -14.33 -6.68 11.81
N ASP A 235 -14.82 -5.71 12.58
CA ASP A 235 -16.22 -5.30 12.53
C ASP A 235 -16.46 -4.43 11.28
N CYS A 236 -16.85 -5.08 10.19
CA CYS A 236 -17.13 -4.40 8.93
C CYS A 236 -18.22 -3.32 9.03
N VAL A 237 -19.21 -3.48 9.93
CA VAL A 237 -20.29 -2.50 10.09
C VAL A 237 -19.78 -1.25 10.79
N ALA A 238 -19.01 -1.41 11.87
CA ALA A 238 -18.37 -0.30 12.56
C ALA A 238 -17.35 0.41 11.65
N PHE A 239 -16.53 -0.36 10.95
CA PHE A 239 -15.56 0.17 9.98
C PHE A 239 -16.26 0.99 8.89
N ALA A 240 -17.27 0.44 8.20
CA ALA A 240 -17.94 1.14 7.12
C ALA A 240 -18.60 2.44 7.60
N LYS A 241 -19.23 2.44 8.79
CA LYS A 241 -19.78 3.66 9.40
C LYS A 241 -18.72 4.72 9.69
N SER A 242 -17.51 4.30 10.06
CA SER A 242 -16.43 5.22 10.42
C SER A 242 -15.92 6.04 9.22
N VAL A 243 -15.97 5.46 8.00
CA VAL A 243 -15.41 6.10 6.79
C VAL A 243 -16.45 6.64 5.82
N VAL A 244 -17.66 6.07 5.77
CA VAL A 244 -18.64 6.38 4.71
C VAL A 244 -19.09 7.84 4.71
N ASN A 245 -19.26 8.45 5.89
CA ASN A 245 -19.73 9.84 6.01
C ASN A 245 -18.60 10.86 6.20
N THR A 246 -17.37 10.41 6.46
CA THR A 246 -16.20 11.28 6.63
C THR A 246 -15.40 11.46 5.34
N THR A 247 -15.59 10.55 4.39
CA THR A 247 -14.90 10.51 3.11
C THR A 247 -15.77 11.13 2.02
N ASP A 248 -15.18 11.97 1.18
CA ASP A 248 -15.77 12.42 -0.08
C ASP A 248 -15.61 11.34 -1.14
N TRP A 249 -16.72 11.03 -1.80
CA TRP A 249 -16.83 9.97 -2.80
C TRP A 249 -17.20 10.62 -4.13
N PRO A 250 -16.21 10.95 -4.98
CA PRO A 250 -16.47 11.48 -6.31
C PRO A 250 -17.18 10.43 -7.17
N ILE A 251 -18.52 10.42 -7.12
CA ILE A 251 -19.37 9.63 -7.99
C ILE A 251 -19.48 10.39 -9.33
N GLY A 252 -18.99 9.80 -10.41
CA GLY A 252 -19.29 10.27 -11.77
C GLY A 252 -18.54 11.49 -12.31
N THR A 253 -17.49 11.99 -11.64
CA THR A 253 -16.59 13.01 -12.26
C THR A 253 -15.40 12.34 -12.94
N ALA A 254 -15.40 12.42 -14.27
CA ALA A 254 -14.47 11.81 -15.20
C ALA A 254 -12.98 12.11 -14.91
N GLY A 255 -12.19 11.02 -14.90
CA GLY A 255 -10.74 11.04 -14.98
C GLY A 255 -10.21 9.61 -15.14
N TRP A 256 -10.12 9.15 -16.40
CA TRP A 256 -9.51 7.88 -16.86
C TRP A 256 -10.38 6.60 -16.78
N PRO A 257 -10.16 5.62 -17.71
CA PRO A 257 -11.24 4.80 -18.25
C PRO A 257 -11.65 3.73 -17.25
N ALA A 258 -12.71 4.01 -16.51
CA ALA A 258 -13.52 2.98 -15.88
C ALA A 258 -14.10 2.10 -16.99
N SER A 259 -13.85 0.79 -16.93
CA SER A 259 -14.62 -0.16 -17.72
C SER A 259 -16.10 -0.01 -17.38
N GLU A 260 -17.00 -0.48 -18.25
CA GLU A 260 -18.45 -0.43 -18.00
C GLU A 260 -18.84 -1.16 -16.69
N GLU A 261 -18.00 -2.11 -16.25
CA GLU A 261 -18.08 -2.82 -14.97
C GLU A 261 -17.62 -1.94 -13.78
N ASP A 262 -16.59 -1.12 -13.94
CA ASP A 262 -16.14 -0.13 -12.94
C ASP A 262 -17.20 0.97 -12.72
N LEU A 263 -17.91 1.36 -13.78
CA LEU A 263 -19.05 2.31 -13.70
C LEU A 263 -20.26 1.69 -12.98
N ALA A 264 -20.51 0.38 -13.14
CA ALA A 264 -21.58 -0.31 -12.42
C ALA A 264 -21.29 -0.46 -10.91
N ASN A 265 -20.00 -0.53 -10.54
CA ASN A 265 -19.54 -0.59 -9.14
C ASN A 265 -19.48 0.77 -8.43
N MET A 266 -19.67 1.90 -9.15
CA MET A 266 -19.72 3.25 -8.56
C MET A 266 -20.88 3.49 -7.58
N ASN A 267 -21.82 2.54 -7.47
CA ASN A 267 -22.90 2.62 -6.48
C ASN A 267 -22.47 2.17 -5.07
N SER A 268 -21.24 1.67 -4.90
CA SER A 268 -20.73 1.16 -3.62
C SER A 268 -19.46 1.90 -3.20
N SER A 269 -19.59 2.93 -2.36
CA SER A 269 -18.45 3.68 -1.81
C SER A 269 -17.57 2.81 -0.91
N VAL A 270 -18.21 2.03 -0.03
CA VAL A 270 -17.53 1.13 0.90
C VAL A 270 -18.14 -0.26 0.81
N VAL A 271 -17.33 -1.25 0.45
CA VAL A 271 -17.66 -2.67 0.50
C VAL A 271 -16.74 -3.32 1.53
N CYS A 272 -17.31 -3.91 2.58
CA CYS A 272 -16.54 -4.66 3.57
C CYS A 272 -17.17 -6.02 3.81
N ASN A 273 -16.43 -7.07 3.50
CA ASN A 273 -16.81 -8.45 3.65
C ASN A 273 -15.97 -9.10 4.75
N SER A 274 -16.62 -9.57 5.81
CA SER A 274 -15.99 -10.38 6.86
C SER A 274 -16.74 -11.68 7.06
N LYS A 275 -16.17 -12.62 7.82
CA LYS A 275 -16.89 -13.83 8.26
C LYS A 275 -18.10 -13.53 9.15
N LYS A 276 -18.09 -12.40 9.87
CA LYS A 276 -19.14 -12.02 10.82
C LYS A 276 -20.30 -11.29 10.12
N ALA A 277 -19.96 -10.39 9.20
CA ALA A 277 -20.91 -9.60 8.43
C ALA A 277 -20.29 -9.09 7.14
N SER A 278 -21.10 -9.04 6.08
CA SER A 278 -20.83 -8.27 4.87
C SER A 278 -21.69 -7.02 4.87
N VAL A 279 -21.12 -5.90 4.47
CA VAL A 279 -21.83 -4.63 4.36
C VAL A 279 -21.36 -3.86 3.14
N THR A 280 -22.32 -3.25 2.46
CA THR A 280 -22.10 -2.25 1.43
C THR A 280 -22.74 -0.95 1.90
N MET A 281 -21.97 0.12 1.98
CA MET A 281 -22.46 1.44 2.37
C MET A 281 -22.13 2.48 1.29
N TYR A 282 -23.05 3.44 1.16
CA TYR A 282 -22.91 4.63 0.34
C TYR A 282 -23.32 5.85 1.18
N PRO A 283 -22.81 7.06 0.85
CA PRO A 283 -23.17 8.28 1.55
C PRO A 283 -24.67 8.47 1.61
N ALA A 284 -25.19 8.84 2.79
CA ALA A 284 -26.57 9.28 2.88
C ALA A 284 -26.73 10.57 2.05
N PRO A 285 -27.82 10.73 1.27
CA PRO A 285 -28.12 11.99 0.61
C PRO A 285 -28.13 13.12 1.64
N ALA A 286 -27.52 14.27 1.33
CA ALA A 286 -27.57 15.43 2.20
C ALA A 286 -29.05 15.77 2.51
N PRO A 287 -29.38 16.19 3.75
CA PRO A 287 -30.70 16.70 4.05
C PRO A 287 -30.98 17.85 3.09
N GLN A 288 -31.96 17.69 2.20
CA GLN A 288 -32.45 18.84 1.44
C GLN A 288 -32.97 19.83 2.47
N GLU A 289 -32.36 21.02 2.54
CA GLU A 289 -32.98 22.15 3.23
C GLU A 289 -34.28 22.46 2.46
N SER A 290 -35.37 21.84 2.90
CA SER A 290 -36.69 22.17 2.39
C SER A 290 -37.02 23.55 2.93
N THR A 291 -36.96 24.53 2.03
CA THR A 291 -37.70 25.78 2.19
C THR A 291 -39.14 25.40 2.46
N GLY A 292 -39.57 25.68 3.69
CA GLY A 292 -40.71 25.01 4.30
C GLY A 292 -42.03 25.14 3.54
N SER A 293 -42.80 24.06 3.62
CA SER A 293 -44.23 24.17 3.90
C SER A 293 -44.66 22.95 4.72
N ARG A 294 -45.38 23.23 5.80
CA ARG A 294 -45.83 22.27 6.82
C ARG A 294 -46.60 21.11 6.19
N SER A 295 -46.23 19.88 6.52
CA SER A 295 -47.19 18.79 6.77
C SER A 295 -46.58 17.71 7.66
N ILE A 296 -47.45 17.22 8.52
CA ILE A 296 -47.31 16.31 9.65
C ILE A 296 -46.83 14.90 9.23
N LEU A 297 -46.05 14.25 10.11
CA LEU A 297 -45.71 12.81 10.18
C LEU A 297 -44.88 12.23 9.02
N ASP A 298 -43.58 11.98 9.26
CA ASP A 298 -42.99 10.69 8.88
C ASP A 298 -41.75 10.37 9.75
N PHE A 299 -41.83 9.21 10.39
CA PHE A 299 -40.92 8.66 11.39
C PHE A 299 -40.06 7.61 10.66
N PHE A 300 -38.74 7.63 10.90
CA PHE A 300 -37.70 6.71 10.37
C PHE A 300 -37.31 6.82 8.88
N GLY A 301 -36.28 7.64 8.62
CA GLY A 301 -35.56 7.66 7.35
C GLY A 301 -34.77 6.36 7.12
N ASN A 302 -35.06 5.75 5.97
CA ASN A 302 -34.48 4.53 5.39
C ASN A 302 -32.97 4.35 5.62
N VAL A 303 -32.61 3.39 6.48
CA VAL A 303 -31.39 2.60 6.33
C VAL A 303 -31.78 1.37 5.51
N MET A 304 -31.45 1.34 4.22
CA MET A 304 -31.58 0.12 3.41
C MET A 304 -30.46 -0.84 3.84
N LEU A 305 -30.74 -1.64 4.86
CA LEU A 305 -29.88 -2.72 5.34
C LEU A 305 -30.17 -3.95 4.47
N LEU A 306 -29.40 -4.20 3.41
CA LEU A 306 -29.60 -5.37 2.55
C LEU A 306 -28.59 -6.48 2.86
N ALA A 307 -29.14 -7.64 3.23
CA ALA A 307 -28.59 -9.00 3.34
C ALA A 307 -27.52 -9.31 4.41
N ILE A 308 -27.98 -9.72 5.60
CA ILE A 308 -27.22 -10.64 6.47
C ILE A 308 -27.48 -12.07 5.95
N LEU A 309 -26.53 -12.67 5.25
CA LEU A 309 -26.53 -14.12 5.00
C LEU A 309 -25.92 -14.82 6.21
N VAL A 310 -26.76 -15.27 7.15
CA VAL A 310 -26.35 -16.21 8.20
C VAL A 310 -26.35 -17.61 7.59
N ALA A 311 -25.19 -18.07 7.13
CA ALA A 311 -24.98 -19.49 6.85
C ALA A 311 -24.50 -20.17 8.15
N GLY A 312 -25.37 -20.96 8.80
CA GLY A 312 -24.94 -21.83 9.89
C GLY A 312 -26.03 -22.30 10.85
N ALA A 313 -26.84 -23.26 10.42
CA ALA A 313 -27.47 -24.21 11.34
C ALA A 313 -27.49 -25.59 10.67
N GLY A 314 -26.36 -26.30 10.78
CA GLY A 314 -26.34 -27.74 10.61
C GLY A 314 -26.71 -28.40 11.94
N CYS A 315 -27.89 -29.03 12.01
CA CYS A 315 -28.14 -30.15 12.92
C CYS A 315 -29.31 -31.03 12.43
N VAL A 316 -28.95 -32.28 12.10
CA VAL A 316 -29.63 -33.55 12.42
C VAL A 316 -30.95 -33.87 11.72
N VAL A 317 -30.94 -34.91 10.85
CA VAL A 317 -31.36 -36.29 11.19
C VAL A 317 -30.37 -37.28 10.57
#